data_AF-A0A504J4X2-F1
#
_entry.id   AF-A0A504J4X2-F1
#
_cell.length_a   1.000
_cell.length_b   1.000
_cell.length_c   1.000
_cell.angle_alpha   90.00
_cell.angle_beta   90.00
_cell.angle_gamma   90.00
#
_symmetry.space_group_name_H-M   'P 1'
#
loop_
_entity.id
_entity.type
_entity.pdbx_description
1 polymer ?
#
loop_
_entity_poly.entity_id
_entity_poly.type
_entity_poly.pdbx_seq_one_letter_code
_entity_poly.pdbx_strand_id
1 'polypeptide(L)'
;MKHISKYLLIVLFLLACKIENKNKSSLIAETKEAITQQKDTIKIKSAIGKSYNQYLHEIEEFKKYDNHGSWSIYDNFGNENQDFKEYGLATLDIFERNRKEGTSIKKGIKFIVLLNSNIVIDYIDVEDLTISENLILYSDGVQLNGKIDKELFAFAPYIEEDEEIITEVNKVYRADKETGKIFEIPTDGISIISDY
;
A
#
# COMPACT_ATOMS: atom_id res chain seq x y z
N MET A 1 33.57 -10.65 -61.41
CA MET A 1 33.94 -11.60 -60.33
C MET A 1 35.34 -11.30 -59.83
N LYS A 2 35.43 -10.62 -58.69
CA LYS A 2 36.58 -10.41 -57.78
C LYS A 2 35.99 -9.49 -56.71
N HIS A 3 36.22 -9.77 -55.42
CA HIS A 3 35.70 -9.07 -54.21
C HIS A 3 34.70 -9.81 -53.30
N ILE A 4 34.49 -11.12 -53.46
CA ILE A 4 33.76 -11.93 -52.44
C ILE A 4 34.71 -12.75 -51.53
N SER A 5 36.03 -12.62 -51.71
CA SER A 5 37.02 -13.47 -51.02
C SER A 5 37.61 -12.89 -49.72
N LYS A 6 37.14 -11.75 -49.19
CA LYS A 6 37.76 -11.11 -48.00
C LYS A 6 36.90 -11.06 -46.73
N TYR A 7 35.64 -11.50 -46.79
CA TYR A 7 34.77 -11.51 -45.60
C TYR A 7 34.56 -12.90 -44.97
N LEU A 8 35.19 -13.95 -45.51
CA LEU A 8 35.09 -15.32 -44.99
C LEU A 8 36.13 -15.64 -43.90
N LEU A 9 37.02 -14.71 -43.55
CA LEU A 9 38.16 -14.97 -42.66
C LEU A 9 37.95 -14.53 -41.19
N ILE A 10 36.90 -13.78 -40.88
CA ILE A 10 36.66 -13.22 -39.53
C ILE A 10 35.75 -14.12 -38.67
N VAL A 11 34.99 -15.03 -39.29
CA VAL A 11 34.06 -15.94 -38.57
C VAL A 11 34.80 -17.15 -37.94
N LEU A 12 36.02 -17.46 -38.38
CA LEU A 12 36.79 -18.61 -37.87
C LEU A 12 37.62 -18.33 -36.61
N PHE A 13 37.72 -17.08 -36.14
CA PHE A 13 38.47 -16.74 -34.93
C PHE A 13 37.65 -16.75 -33.63
N LEU A 14 36.32 -16.92 -33.71
CA LEU A 14 35.44 -16.90 -32.53
C LEU A 14 35.11 -18.29 -31.95
N LEU A 15 35.63 -19.39 -32.52
CA LEU A 15 35.32 -20.77 -32.09
C LEU A 15 36.48 -21.52 -31.44
N ALA A 16 37.60 -20.87 -31.17
CA ALA A 16 38.79 -21.51 -30.57
C ALA A 16 39.23 -20.82 -29.28
N CYS A 17 38.36 -20.81 -28.26
CA CYS A 17 38.80 -20.72 -26.88
C CYS A 17 37.95 -21.67 -26.03
N LYS A 18 38.28 -22.95 -26.14
CA LYS A 18 37.80 -24.02 -25.24
C LYS A 18 38.89 -24.24 -24.20
N ILE A 19 38.63 -23.89 -22.94
CA ILE A 19 39.35 -24.43 -21.77
C ILE A 19 38.30 -24.93 -20.79
N GLU A 20 38.39 -26.23 -20.48
CA GLU A 20 37.54 -26.96 -19.54
C GLU A 20 38.11 -26.93 -18.11
N ASN A 21 37.18 -26.92 -17.15
CA ASN A 21 37.19 -27.46 -15.78
C ASN A 21 37.80 -26.65 -14.61
N LYS A 22 36.90 -26.12 -13.75
CA LYS A 22 36.61 -26.69 -12.41
C LYS A 22 35.34 -26.07 -11.78
N ASN A 23 34.49 -26.95 -11.25
CA ASN A 23 33.31 -26.73 -10.41
C ASN A 23 33.14 -25.36 -9.72
N LYS A 24 32.02 -24.71 -10.00
CA LYS A 24 31.08 -24.25 -8.96
C LYS A 24 29.68 -24.13 -9.57
N SER A 25 28.84 -25.10 -9.23
CA SER A 25 27.39 -24.97 -9.27
C SER A 25 26.99 -23.75 -8.46
N SER A 26 26.36 -22.78 -9.09
CA SER A 26 25.29 -22.01 -8.46
C SER A 26 24.20 -21.86 -9.51
N LEU A 27 23.11 -22.59 -9.29
CA LEU A 27 21.84 -22.30 -9.93
C LEU A 27 21.62 -20.79 -9.91
N ILE A 28 21.34 -20.22 -11.08
CA ILE A 28 20.57 -18.99 -11.15
C ILE A 28 19.21 -19.39 -10.62
N ALA A 29 19.03 -19.24 -9.31
CA ALA A 29 17.74 -19.31 -8.70
C ALA A 29 16.95 -18.15 -9.30
N GLU A 30 15.88 -18.48 -10.03
CA GLU A 30 14.71 -17.63 -10.06
C GLU A 30 14.37 -17.34 -8.59
N THR A 31 14.85 -16.22 -8.06
CA THR A 31 14.23 -15.59 -6.91
C THR A 31 12.87 -15.10 -7.41
N LYS A 32 11.90 -16.01 -7.45
CA LYS A 32 10.56 -15.64 -7.01
C LYS A 32 10.78 -14.98 -5.67
N GLU A 33 10.71 -13.65 -5.63
CA GLU A 33 10.49 -12.96 -4.39
C GLU A 33 9.25 -13.59 -3.78
N ALA A 34 9.50 -14.49 -2.83
CA ALA A 34 8.49 -14.88 -1.89
C ALA A 34 8.12 -13.56 -1.23
N ILE A 35 6.96 -13.03 -1.60
CA ILE A 35 6.22 -12.05 -0.81
C ILE A 35 6.29 -12.60 0.59
N THR A 36 7.17 -12.00 1.39
CA THR A 36 7.42 -12.48 2.73
C THR A 36 6.19 -11.99 3.47
N GLN A 37 5.15 -12.83 3.53
CA GLN A 37 4.00 -12.60 4.38
C GLN A 37 4.56 -12.43 5.77
N GLN A 38 4.70 -11.17 6.16
CA GLN A 38 5.20 -10.79 7.45
C GLN A 38 4.28 -11.48 8.45
N LYS A 39 4.91 -12.17 9.39
CA LYS A 39 4.25 -13.05 10.34
C LYS A 39 3.38 -12.17 11.22
N ASP A 40 2.11 -12.01 10.84
CA ASP A 40 1.10 -11.39 11.66
C ASP A 40 1.19 -12.07 13.02
N THR A 41 1.57 -11.30 14.04
CA THR A 41 1.19 -11.67 15.39
C THR A 41 -0.31 -11.42 15.39
N ILE A 42 -1.11 -12.43 14.98
CA ILE A 42 -2.54 -12.26 14.72
C ILE A 42 -3.21 -11.88 16.04
N LYS A 43 -3.21 -10.58 16.36
CA LYS A 43 -4.13 -10.03 17.34
C LYS A 43 -5.50 -10.29 16.75
N ILE A 44 -6.29 -11.06 17.49
CA ILE A 44 -7.66 -11.35 17.08
C ILE A 44 -8.43 -10.04 17.14
N LYS A 45 -8.79 -9.54 15.96
CA LYS A 45 -9.50 -8.28 15.76
C LYS A 45 -10.97 -8.45 16.13
N SER A 46 -11.40 -7.87 17.26
CA SER A 46 -12.73 -8.15 17.84
C SER A 46 -13.87 -7.40 17.14
N ALA A 47 -13.56 -6.35 16.38
CA ALA A 47 -14.54 -5.58 15.64
C ALA A 47 -14.95 -6.21 14.30
N ILE A 48 -14.20 -7.17 13.76
CA ILE A 48 -14.51 -7.81 12.47
C ILE A 48 -15.89 -8.49 12.53
N GLY A 49 -16.69 -8.28 11.48
CA GLY A 49 -18.04 -8.78 11.32
C GLY A 49 -19.11 -7.98 12.07
N LYS A 50 -18.73 -6.99 12.88
CA LYS A 50 -19.70 -6.11 13.54
C LYS A 50 -20.24 -5.10 12.54
N SER A 51 -21.56 -4.99 12.50
CA SER A 51 -22.26 -3.93 11.77
C SER A 51 -22.49 -2.71 12.66
N TYR A 52 -22.61 -1.54 12.05
CA TYR A 52 -23.02 -0.30 12.69
C TYR A 52 -24.20 0.34 11.92
N ASN A 53 -24.98 1.20 12.58
CA ASN A 53 -26.11 1.83 11.91
C ASN A 53 -25.71 3.12 11.21
N GLN A 54 -24.95 3.97 11.92
CA GLN A 54 -24.59 5.29 11.43
C GLN A 54 -23.10 5.59 11.59
N TYR A 55 -22.50 5.19 12.72
CA TYR A 55 -21.11 5.52 13.02
C TYR A 55 -20.30 4.33 13.54
N LEU A 56 -19.03 4.26 13.14
CA LEU A 56 -18.09 3.25 13.65
C LEU A 56 -17.93 3.27 15.18
N HIS A 57 -18.08 4.44 15.82
CA HIS A 57 -17.99 4.56 17.28
C HIS A 57 -19.17 3.92 18.04
N GLU A 58 -20.17 3.35 17.35
CA GLU A 58 -21.17 2.46 17.97
C GLU A 58 -20.56 1.12 18.41
N ILE A 59 -19.46 0.71 17.76
CA ILE A 59 -18.70 -0.49 18.12
C ILE A 59 -17.83 -0.16 19.34
N GLU A 60 -17.96 -0.96 20.41
CA GLU A 60 -17.29 -0.70 21.69
C GLU A 60 -15.76 -0.53 21.58
N GLU A 61 -15.12 -1.25 20.67
CA GLU A 61 -13.68 -1.14 20.39
C GLU A 61 -13.29 0.24 19.82
N PHE A 62 -14.20 0.89 19.10
CA PHE A 62 -13.98 2.14 18.36
C PHE A 62 -14.59 3.37 19.04
N LYS A 63 -15.43 3.16 20.07
CA LYS A 63 -16.26 4.18 20.72
C LYS A 63 -15.53 5.40 21.27
N LYS A 64 -14.21 5.29 21.49
CA LYS A 64 -13.37 6.37 22.04
C LYS A 64 -12.75 7.27 20.98
N TYR A 65 -12.92 6.93 19.70
CA TYR A 65 -12.28 7.60 18.58
C TYR A 65 -13.34 8.25 17.71
N ASP A 66 -12.98 9.37 17.09
CA ASP A 66 -13.87 10.09 16.20
C ASP A 66 -13.71 9.56 14.78
N ASN A 67 -14.83 9.26 14.11
CA ASN A 67 -14.85 8.74 12.74
C ASN A 67 -14.66 9.90 11.76
N HIS A 68 -13.60 9.85 10.94
CA HIS A 68 -13.32 10.87 9.96
C HIS A 68 -13.14 10.27 8.56
N GLY A 69 -14.04 10.69 7.68
CA GLY A 69 -14.01 10.38 6.25
C GLY A 69 -14.19 8.90 5.92
N SER A 70 -14.63 8.66 4.69
CA SER A 70 -14.44 7.36 4.05
C SER A 70 -14.00 7.61 2.61
N TRP A 71 -12.91 7.00 2.17
CA TRP A 71 -12.57 6.98 0.75
C TRP A 71 -12.97 5.64 0.14
N SER A 72 -13.48 5.71 -1.09
CA SER A 72 -13.83 4.54 -1.87
C SER A 72 -12.55 3.88 -2.39
N ILE A 73 -12.48 2.55 -2.27
CA ILE A 73 -11.35 1.77 -2.81
C ILE A 73 -11.60 1.27 -4.23
N TYR A 74 -12.53 1.89 -4.97
CA TYR A 74 -12.82 1.53 -6.35
C TYR A 74 -12.92 2.76 -7.26
N ASP A 75 -12.70 2.52 -8.55
CA ASP A 75 -12.74 3.57 -9.54
C ASP A 75 -14.18 3.83 -10.00
N ASN A 76 -14.78 4.93 -9.51
CA ASN A 76 -16.11 5.38 -9.93
C ASN A 76 -16.21 5.66 -11.44
N PHE A 77 -15.06 5.83 -12.11
CA PHE A 77 -15.01 6.14 -13.53
C PHE A 77 -14.83 4.87 -14.37
N GLY A 78 -15.96 4.19 -14.64
CA GLY A 78 -16.07 3.33 -15.82
C GLY A 78 -16.13 1.82 -15.59
N ASN A 79 -16.32 1.33 -14.37
CA ASN A 79 -16.52 -0.10 -14.12
C ASN A 79 -17.84 -0.39 -13.40
N GLU A 80 -18.73 -1.11 -14.08
CA GLU A 80 -20.06 -1.54 -13.62
C GLU A 80 -20.02 -2.69 -12.60
N ASN A 81 -18.90 -2.91 -11.90
CA ASN A 81 -18.81 -3.95 -10.88
C ASN A 81 -19.54 -3.49 -9.61
N GLN A 82 -20.87 -3.59 -9.65
CA GLN A 82 -21.78 -3.29 -8.55
C GLN A 82 -21.43 -4.06 -7.28
N ASP A 83 -20.79 -5.22 -7.41
CA ASP A 83 -20.42 -6.12 -6.32
C ASP A 83 -19.47 -5.47 -5.29
N PHE A 84 -18.70 -4.44 -5.68
CA PHE A 84 -17.71 -3.81 -4.80
C PHE A 84 -18.00 -2.34 -4.47
N LYS A 85 -19.15 -1.80 -4.88
CA LYS A 85 -19.48 -0.38 -4.68
C LYS A 85 -19.56 0.04 -3.20
N GLU A 86 -19.70 -0.92 -2.31
CA GLU A 86 -19.91 -0.70 -0.88
C GLU A 86 -18.59 -0.78 -0.09
N TYR A 87 -17.48 -1.09 -0.76
CA TYR A 87 -16.18 -1.16 -0.10
C TYR A 87 -15.56 0.23 0.05
N GLY A 88 -15.03 0.49 1.25
CA GLY A 88 -14.36 1.74 1.56
C GLY A 88 -13.42 1.60 2.75
N LEU A 89 -12.54 2.59 2.89
CA LEU A 89 -11.65 2.74 4.03
C LEU A 89 -12.07 3.96 4.84
N ALA A 90 -12.01 3.87 6.16
CA ALA A 90 -12.28 4.95 7.08
C ALA A 90 -11.16 5.10 8.11
N THR A 91 -10.98 6.31 8.64
CA THR A 91 -10.04 6.56 9.73
C THR A 91 -10.77 6.82 11.04
N LEU A 92 -10.23 6.26 12.13
CA LEU A 92 -10.64 6.57 13.48
C LEU A 92 -9.53 7.37 14.16
N ASP A 93 -9.84 8.64 14.44
CA ASP A 93 -8.88 9.63 14.88
C ASP A 93 -8.85 9.79 16.41
N ILE A 94 -7.68 10.15 16.93
CA ILE A 94 -7.47 10.54 18.33
C ILE A 94 -7.61 12.05 18.44
N PHE A 95 -8.51 12.52 19.30
CA PHE A 95 -8.65 13.93 19.64
C PHE A 95 -8.37 14.21 21.11
N GLU A 96 -7.55 15.22 21.38
CA GLU A 96 -7.44 15.80 22.71
C GLU A 96 -8.46 16.93 22.85
N ARG A 97 -9.41 16.78 23.78
CA ARG A 97 -10.47 17.77 24.03
C ARG A 97 -10.08 18.69 25.19
N ASN A 98 -9.89 19.98 24.91
CA ASN A 98 -9.76 21.00 25.95
C ASN A 98 -11.17 21.50 26.35
N ARG A 99 -11.71 20.90 27.42
CA ARG A 99 -13.05 21.26 27.93
C ARG A 99 -13.17 22.69 28.45
N LYS A 100 -12.06 23.35 28.81
CA LYS A 100 -12.09 24.73 29.32
C LYS A 100 -12.29 25.74 28.20
N GLU A 101 -11.68 25.47 27.05
CA GLU A 101 -11.72 26.36 25.87
C GLU A 101 -12.75 25.93 24.83
N GLY A 102 -13.34 24.73 24.99
CA GLY A 102 -14.29 24.18 24.02
C GLY A 102 -13.63 23.77 22.70
N THR A 103 -12.32 23.52 22.73
CA THR A 103 -11.51 23.18 21.55
C THR A 103 -11.13 21.70 21.53
N SER A 104 -10.86 21.16 20.35
CA SER A 104 -10.36 19.81 20.13
C SER A 104 -9.20 19.84 19.14
N ILE A 105 -8.12 19.15 19.47
CA ILE A 105 -6.92 19.05 18.62
C ILE A 105 -6.77 17.59 18.17
N LYS A 106 -6.70 17.35 16.86
CA LYS A 106 -6.36 16.03 16.30
C LYS A 106 -4.91 15.68 16.67
N LYS A 107 -4.70 14.49 17.22
CA LYS A 107 -3.37 13.98 17.61
C LYS A 107 -2.81 12.96 16.65
N GLY A 108 -3.68 12.29 15.90
CA GLY A 108 -3.27 11.25 14.95
C GLY A 108 -4.42 10.33 14.61
N ILE A 109 -4.09 9.28 13.85
CA ILE A 109 -5.01 8.22 13.44
C ILE A 109 -4.74 7.01 14.33
N LYS A 110 -5.77 6.42 14.94
CA LYS A 110 -5.66 5.19 15.72
C LYS A 110 -5.89 3.95 14.86
N PHE A 111 -6.94 3.97 14.04
CA PHE A 111 -7.27 2.84 13.17
C PHE A 111 -7.52 3.28 11.74
N ILE A 112 -7.16 2.40 10.81
CA ILE A 112 -7.65 2.41 9.43
C ILE A 112 -8.54 1.18 9.28
N VAL A 113 -9.82 1.41 8.94
CA VAL A 113 -10.88 0.39 8.97
C VAL A 113 -11.35 0.12 7.55
N LEU A 114 -11.29 -1.13 7.12
CA LEU A 114 -11.87 -1.60 5.87
C LEU A 114 -13.32 -2.03 6.10
N LEU A 115 -14.18 -1.49 5.26
CA LEU A 115 -15.63 -1.61 5.34
C LEU A 115 -16.16 -2.30 4.10
N ASN A 116 -17.21 -3.09 4.28
CA ASN A 116 -18.16 -3.42 3.22
C ASN A 116 -19.53 -2.98 3.71
N SER A 117 -20.05 -1.91 3.11
CA SER A 117 -21.28 -1.26 3.55
C SER A 117 -21.10 -0.77 4.99
N ASN A 118 -21.98 -1.17 5.90
CA ASN A 118 -21.86 -0.87 7.33
C ASN A 118 -21.21 -2.00 8.14
N ILE A 119 -20.47 -2.92 7.51
CA ILE A 119 -19.82 -4.05 8.19
C ILE A 119 -18.31 -3.84 8.18
N VAL A 120 -17.69 -3.97 9.37
CA VAL A 120 -16.23 -3.99 9.51
C VAL A 120 -15.71 -5.34 9.00
N ILE A 121 -14.87 -5.34 7.98
CA ILE A 121 -14.30 -6.58 7.42
C ILE A 121 -12.83 -6.76 7.78
N ASP A 122 -12.09 -5.66 7.97
CA ASP A 122 -10.75 -5.66 8.53
C ASP A 122 -10.39 -4.28 9.11
N TYR A 123 -9.32 -4.19 9.89
CA TYR A 123 -8.75 -2.90 10.30
C TYR A 123 -7.31 -3.06 10.77
N ILE A 124 -6.50 -2.01 10.71
CA ILE A 124 -5.16 -2.00 11.30
C ILE A 124 -5.09 -0.97 12.43
N ASP A 125 -4.43 -1.33 13.52
CA ASP A 125 -4.04 -0.40 14.59
C ASP A 125 -2.75 0.28 14.14
N VAL A 126 -2.81 1.60 13.93
CA VAL A 126 -1.69 2.38 13.39
C VAL A 126 -0.48 2.36 14.35
N GLU A 127 -0.71 2.24 15.66
CA GLU A 127 0.38 2.12 16.64
C GLU A 127 1.18 0.82 16.46
N ASP A 128 0.56 -0.25 15.98
CA ASP A 128 1.25 -1.52 15.72
C ASP A 128 2.14 -1.44 14.47
N LEU A 129 1.96 -0.43 13.62
CA LEU A 129 2.70 -0.28 12.35
C LEU A 129 4.08 0.36 12.53
N THR A 130 4.49 0.76 13.74
CA THR A 130 5.80 1.41 13.99
C THR A 130 6.09 2.58 13.02
N ILE A 131 5.09 3.43 12.80
CA ILE A 131 5.18 4.60 11.92
C ILE A 131 5.82 5.76 12.69
N SER A 132 6.78 6.44 12.06
CA SER A 132 7.41 7.63 12.66
C SER A 132 6.42 8.79 12.77
N GLU A 133 6.52 9.58 13.84
CA GLU A 133 5.57 10.66 14.17
C GLU A 133 5.49 11.78 13.12
N ASN A 134 6.49 11.89 12.25
CA ASN A 134 6.56 12.90 11.18
C ASN A 134 5.97 12.43 9.83
N LEU A 135 5.44 11.20 9.76
CA LEU A 135 4.83 10.67 8.56
C LEU A 135 3.34 10.98 8.56
N ILE A 136 2.81 11.29 7.39
CA ILE A 136 1.39 11.52 7.19
C ILE A 136 0.79 10.41 6.32
N LEU A 137 -0.49 10.14 6.54
CA LEU A 137 -1.26 9.21 5.73
C LEU A 137 -1.68 9.91 4.42
N TYR A 138 -1.34 9.30 3.30
CA TYR A 138 -1.85 9.60 1.98
C TYR A 138 -2.76 8.46 1.52
N SER A 139 -4.03 8.77 1.24
CA SER A 139 -5.01 7.85 0.66
C SER A 139 -5.31 8.18 -0.80
N ASP A 140 -5.26 9.46 -1.11
CA ASP A 140 -5.52 10.00 -2.44
C ASP A 140 -4.19 10.18 -3.19
N GLY A 141 -4.23 10.08 -4.52
CA GLY A 141 -3.05 10.28 -5.36
C GLY A 141 -1.96 9.20 -5.23
N VAL A 142 -2.15 8.14 -4.44
CA VAL A 142 -1.19 7.02 -4.33
C VAL A 142 -1.18 6.23 -5.62
N GLN A 143 0.00 6.09 -6.22
CA GLN A 143 0.22 5.43 -7.49
C GLN A 143 1.06 4.17 -7.33
N LEU A 144 0.76 3.16 -8.12
CA LEU A 144 1.62 2.01 -8.37
C LEU A 144 2.02 1.99 -9.85
N ASN A 145 3.32 2.05 -10.12
CA ASN A 145 3.88 2.09 -11.46
C ASN A 145 3.27 3.20 -12.33
N GLY A 146 3.09 4.38 -11.74
CA GLY A 146 2.58 5.59 -12.42
C GLY A 146 1.07 5.62 -12.65
N LYS A 147 0.29 4.73 -12.04
CA LYS A 147 -1.17 4.73 -12.09
C LYS A 147 -1.75 4.83 -10.69
N ILE A 148 -2.73 5.72 -10.50
CA ILE A 148 -3.46 5.82 -9.24
C ILE A 148 -4.13 4.48 -8.94
N ASP A 149 -3.93 3.97 -7.73
CA ASP A 149 -4.56 2.75 -7.23
C ASP A 149 -5.27 3.07 -5.91
N LYS A 150 -6.60 3.12 -5.96
CA LYS A 150 -7.46 3.50 -4.82
C LYS A 150 -7.51 2.44 -3.71
N GLU A 151 -6.99 1.25 -3.98
CA GLU A 151 -6.82 0.24 -2.94
C GLU A 151 -5.58 0.53 -2.07
N LEU A 152 -4.71 1.45 -2.50
CA LEU A 152 -3.49 1.78 -1.80
C LEU A 152 -3.66 2.98 -0.88
N PHE A 153 -2.97 2.91 0.25
CA PHE A 153 -2.69 4.05 1.09
C PHE A 153 -1.27 3.94 1.63
N ALA A 154 -0.63 5.08 1.84
CA ALA A 154 0.78 5.17 2.11
C ALA A 154 1.07 6.10 3.28
N PHE A 155 2.15 5.83 4.00
CA PHE A 155 2.72 6.76 4.97
C PHE A 155 4.03 7.30 4.40
N ALA A 156 4.10 8.61 4.25
CA ALA A 156 5.25 9.32 3.70
C ALA A 156 5.49 10.64 4.47
N PRO A 157 6.70 11.21 4.41
CA PRO A 157 6.96 12.52 4.98
C PRO A 157 6.05 13.58 4.36
N TYR A 158 5.65 14.56 5.15
CA TYR A 158 5.08 15.78 4.59
C TYR A 158 6.16 16.53 3.81
N ILE A 159 5.87 16.90 2.57
CA ILE A 159 6.75 17.73 1.74
C ILE A 159 6.01 19.05 1.47
N GLU A 160 6.69 20.18 1.73
CA GLU A 160 6.15 21.52 1.46
C GLU A 160 6.05 21.80 -0.05
N GLU A 161 5.25 22.81 -0.41
CA GLU A 161 4.58 23.15 -1.69
C GLU A 161 5.33 23.05 -3.04
N ASP A 162 6.59 22.57 -3.10
CA ASP A 162 7.40 22.55 -4.32
C ASP A 162 7.53 21.15 -4.97
N GLU A 163 7.12 20.06 -4.31
CA GLU A 163 7.15 18.70 -4.90
C GLU A 163 5.75 18.17 -5.26
N GLU A 164 5.46 18.08 -6.56
CA GLU A 164 4.20 17.52 -7.07
C GLU A 164 4.10 15.99 -6.87
N ILE A 165 5.25 15.31 -6.76
CA ILE A 165 5.34 13.84 -6.66
C ILE A 165 6.31 13.43 -5.54
N ILE A 166 5.77 12.76 -4.53
CA ILE A 166 6.52 12.19 -3.41
C ILE A 166 6.96 10.77 -3.80
N THR A 167 8.26 10.52 -3.83
CA THR A 167 8.83 9.18 -4.09
C THR A 167 9.41 8.51 -2.83
N GLU A 168 9.68 9.29 -1.78
CA GLU A 168 10.11 8.73 -0.49
C GLU A 168 8.91 8.22 0.29
N VAL A 169 8.55 6.95 0.06
CA VAL A 169 7.42 6.30 0.72
C VAL A 169 7.93 5.32 1.77
N ASN A 170 7.48 5.48 3.01
CA ASN A 170 7.97 4.70 4.15
C ASN A 170 7.26 3.36 4.28
N LYS A 171 5.92 3.38 4.23
CA LYS A 171 5.08 2.19 4.31
C LYS A 171 3.89 2.30 3.38
N VAL A 172 3.50 1.18 2.78
CA VAL A 172 2.35 1.12 1.86
C VAL A 172 1.52 -0.09 2.20
N TYR A 173 0.21 0.11 2.19
CA TYR A 173 -0.76 -0.93 2.46
C TYR A 173 -1.75 -0.99 1.32
N ARG A 174 -2.21 -2.21 1.03
CA ARG A 174 -3.28 -2.48 0.08
C ARG A 174 -4.51 -2.98 0.83
N ALA A 175 -5.65 -2.37 0.57
CA ALA A 175 -6.97 -2.88 0.94
C ALA A 175 -7.54 -3.71 -0.22
N ASP A 176 -7.37 -5.03 -0.12
CA ASP A 176 -7.85 -5.95 -1.11
C ASP A 176 -9.31 -6.32 -0.85
N LYS A 177 -10.17 -5.86 -1.76
CA LYS A 177 -11.61 -6.11 -1.72
C LYS A 177 -12.00 -7.57 -1.99
N GLU A 178 -11.18 -8.32 -2.74
CA GLU A 178 -11.45 -9.72 -3.06
C GLU A 178 -11.23 -10.61 -1.83
N THR A 179 -10.16 -10.34 -1.09
CA THR A 179 -9.86 -11.07 0.15
C THR A 179 -10.47 -10.44 1.41
N GLY A 180 -10.88 -9.17 1.33
CA GLY A 180 -11.40 -8.41 2.46
C GLY A 180 -10.33 -8.13 3.51
N LYS A 181 -9.07 -7.95 3.08
CA LYS A 181 -7.91 -7.79 3.96
C LYS A 181 -7.11 -6.54 3.65
N ILE A 182 -6.53 -5.98 4.71
CA ILE A 182 -5.49 -4.96 4.61
C ILE A 182 -4.14 -5.62 4.86
N PHE A 183 -3.19 -5.43 3.96
CA PHE A 183 -1.83 -5.97 4.12
C PHE A 183 -0.77 -5.00 3.61
N GLU A 184 0.42 -5.08 4.20
CA GLU A 184 1.59 -4.31 3.77
C GLU A 184 2.11 -4.84 2.43
N ILE A 185 2.49 -3.94 1.52
CA ILE A 185 3.15 -4.25 0.25
C ILE A 185 4.51 -3.56 0.15
N PRO A 186 5.43 -4.05 -0.70
CA PRO A 186 6.67 -3.35 -0.98
C PRO A 186 6.42 -1.92 -1.49
N THR A 187 7.34 -1.01 -1.18
CA THR A 187 7.28 0.40 -1.61
C THR A 187 7.79 0.61 -3.04
N ASP A 188 8.37 -0.43 -3.66
CA ASP A 188 8.91 -0.35 -5.02
C ASP A 188 7.84 0.04 -6.05
N GLY A 189 8.12 1.10 -6.80
CA GLY A 189 7.22 1.63 -7.81
C GLY A 189 6.03 2.42 -7.25
N ILE A 190 6.03 2.73 -5.95
CA ILE A 190 5.02 3.58 -5.32
C ILE A 190 5.45 5.05 -5.37
N SER A 191 4.52 5.92 -5.77
CA SER A 191 4.66 7.38 -5.71
C SER A 191 3.34 8.00 -5.28
N ILE A 192 3.37 9.25 -4.79
CA ILE A 192 2.18 9.95 -4.33
C ILE A 192 2.12 11.31 -5.01
N ILE A 193 0.97 11.65 -5.61
CA ILE A 193 0.70 13.01 -6.10
C ILE A 193 0.21 13.85 -4.92
N SER A 194 0.96 14.88 -4.54
CA SER A 194 0.68 15.70 -3.34
C SER A 194 -0.64 16.49 -3.43
N ASP A 195 -1.08 16.86 -4.63
CA ASP A 195 -2.20 17.79 -4.87
C ASP A 195 -3.52 17.11 -5.31
N TYR A 196 -3.75 15.85 -4.93
CA TYR A 196 -4.94 15.09 -5.36
C TYR A 196 -6.14 15.21 -4.41
#